data_AF-A0A9D7D081-F1
#
_entry.id   AF-A0A9D7D081-F1
#
_cell.length_a   1.000
_cell.length_b   1.000
_cell.length_c   1.000
_cell.angle_alpha   90.00
_cell.angle_beta   90.00
_cell.angle_gamma   90.00
#
_symmetry.space_group_name_H-M   'P 1'
#
loop_
_entity.id
_entity.type
_entity.pdbx_description
1 polymer ?
#
loop_
_entity_poly.entity_id
_entity_poly.type
_entity_poly.pdbx_seq_one_letter_code
_entity_poly.pdbx_strand_id
1 'polypeptide(L)'
;MVRTVAPAEASTLLAAGNLTVVDVREPSEWATGHVPGARLVTLGALQANFASAGLAGPVLFVCAKGGRSMTAAELALASGLVDVMSLDGGTAAWVAEGLPVERPGVVSAPPPSTDALPVSQRFGVDPELDAIVGPNVRELRTQRGLTLDVLAGLSGVGRQTLGQIELGRTVPSLATLWKIAKAFDVPFSVLLARPQTAATRILRAKNAKRLVSADGRFSSRTLFPADEKGKVEFYELWLAGHGREDADAHTPGTRENIVVTSGRLVMEVGKERFELGKGDAIVFAADVSHAYVNPASEECFMNLVMTYAG
;
A
#
# COMPACT_ATOMS: atom_id res chain seq x y z
N MET A 1 -28.53 22.92 28.24
CA MET A 1 -27.71 24.04 27.71
C MET A 1 -26.50 23.41 27.06
N VAL A 2 -26.03 23.93 25.92
CA VAL A 2 -24.83 23.39 25.26
C VAL A 2 -23.61 23.75 26.11
N ARG A 3 -22.75 22.77 26.37
CA ARG A 3 -21.49 23.00 27.07
C ARG A 3 -20.37 23.26 26.06
N THR A 4 -19.78 24.45 26.08
CA THR A 4 -18.57 24.72 25.31
C THR A 4 -17.36 24.13 26.03
N VAL A 5 -16.51 23.39 25.32
CA VAL A 5 -15.36 22.65 25.89
C VAL A 5 -14.08 23.03 25.14
N ALA A 6 -13.01 23.34 25.87
CA ALA A 6 -11.71 23.67 25.28
C ALA A 6 -11.00 22.40 24.72
N PRO A 7 -10.10 22.51 23.73
CA PRO A 7 -9.47 21.34 23.11
C PRO A 7 -8.72 20.42 24.08
N ALA A 8 -7.90 20.94 24.99
CA ALA A 8 -7.22 20.12 26.01
C ALA A 8 -8.19 19.33 26.92
N GLU A 9 -9.32 19.94 27.29
CA GLU A 9 -10.35 19.26 28.08
C GLU A 9 -11.06 18.19 27.24
N ALA A 10 -11.43 18.51 26.00
CA ALA A 10 -12.04 17.57 25.08
C ALA A 10 -11.13 16.36 24.81
N SER A 11 -9.81 16.56 24.73
CA SER A 11 -8.82 15.48 24.61
C SER A 11 -8.79 14.57 25.84
N THR A 12 -8.93 15.14 27.03
CA THR A 12 -9.01 14.37 28.29
C THR A 12 -10.30 13.54 28.36
N LEU A 13 -11.44 14.12 27.98
CA LEU A 13 -12.73 13.43 27.92
C LEU A 13 -12.74 12.30 26.87
N LEU A 14 -12.09 12.54 25.72
CA LEU A 14 -11.86 11.53 24.69
C LEU A 14 -11.06 10.33 25.22
N ALA A 15 -9.97 10.59 25.95
CA ALA A 15 -9.14 9.54 26.53
C ALA A 15 -9.88 8.69 27.58
N ALA A 16 -10.90 9.24 28.23
CA ALA A 16 -11.75 8.52 29.18
C ALA A 16 -12.74 7.53 28.51
N GLY A 17 -12.92 7.59 27.18
CA GLY A 17 -13.59 6.56 26.38
C GLY A 17 -15.12 6.57 26.37
N ASN A 18 -15.78 7.55 27.00
CA ASN A 18 -17.25 7.65 27.07
C ASN A 18 -17.80 8.90 26.33
N LEU A 19 -17.15 9.31 25.24
CA LEU A 19 -17.53 10.50 24.48
C LEU A 19 -17.70 10.17 22.99
N THR A 20 -18.88 10.45 22.44
CA THR A 20 -19.11 10.37 20.99
C THR A 20 -18.70 11.69 20.35
N VAL A 21 -17.76 11.65 19.39
CA VAL A 21 -17.35 12.85 18.64
C VAL A 21 -17.99 12.86 17.27
N VAL A 22 -18.63 13.98 16.91
CA VAL A 22 -19.31 14.17 15.63
C VAL A 22 -18.73 15.38 14.93
N ASP A 23 -18.14 15.18 13.76
CA ASP A 23 -17.68 16.26 12.91
C ASP A 23 -18.80 16.64 11.93
N VAL A 24 -19.22 17.91 11.99
CA VAL A 24 -20.35 18.43 11.19
C VAL A 24 -19.92 19.25 9.98
N ARG A 25 -18.63 19.20 9.63
CA ARG A 25 -18.09 19.82 8.41
C ARG A 25 -18.45 19.02 7.17
N GLU A 26 -18.13 19.58 6.01
CA GLU A 26 -18.26 18.86 4.75
C GLU A 26 -17.18 17.77 4.61
N PRO A 27 -17.42 16.70 3.82
CA PRO A 27 -16.47 15.61 3.63
C PRO A 27 -15.06 16.08 3.19
N SER A 28 -14.99 17.11 2.36
CA SER A 28 -13.73 17.69 1.89
C SER A 28 -12.91 18.34 3.01
N GLU A 29 -13.56 19.04 3.94
CA GLU A 29 -12.91 19.64 5.10
C GLU A 29 -12.46 18.56 6.09
N TRP A 30 -13.34 17.59 6.36
CA TRP A 30 -13.05 16.46 7.25
C TRP A 30 -11.85 15.62 6.75
N ALA A 31 -11.70 15.49 5.43
CA ALA A 31 -10.60 14.77 4.80
C ALA A 31 -9.22 15.39 5.01
N THR A 32 -9.13 16.69 5.30
CA THR A 32 -7.85 17.38 5.55
C THR A 32 -7.26 17.07 6.93
N GLY A 33 -8.10 16.61 7.86
CA GLY A 33 -7.76 16.34 9.26
C GLY A 33 -8.92 16.63 10.18
N HIS A 34 -9.14 15.76 11.17
CA HIS A 34 -10.23 15.85 12.15
C HIS A 34 -9.79 15.29 13.51
N VAL A 35 -10.64 15.50 14.53
CA VAL A 35 -10.44 15.00 15.89
C VAL A 35 -10.46 13.46 15.89
N PRO A 36 -9.56 12.75 16.58
CA PRO A 36 -9.51 11.29 16.55
C PRO A 36 -10.82 10.62 16.95
N GLY A 37 -11.21 9.58 16.23
CA GLY A 37 -12.46 8.86 16.46
C GLY A 37 -13.74 9.62 16.07
N ALA A 38 -13.61 10.81 15.45
CA ALA A 38 -14.77 11.60 15.06
C ALA A 38 -15.55 10.96 13.90
N ARG A 39 -16.85 10.76 14.10
CA ARG A 39 -17.76 10.33 13.04
C ARG A 39 -18.21 11.54 12.22
N LEU A 40 -18.07 11.48 10.90
CA LEU A 40 -18.56 12.50 9.99
C LEU A 40 -20.10 12.42 9.87
N VAL A 41 -20.80 13.47 10.28
CA VAL A 41 -22.24 13.67 10.02
C VAL A 41 -22.45 15.15 9.76
N THR A 42 -22.60 15.55 8.49
CA THR A 42 -22.65 16.97 8.11
C THR A 42 -23.81 17.70 8.81
N LEU A 43 -23.66 19.01 9.06
CA LEU A 43 -24.73 19.81 9.65
C LEU A 43 -26.03 19.73 8.84
N GLY A 44 -25.93 19.75 7.51
CA GLY A 44 -27.10 19.60 6.63
C GLY A 44 -27.80 18.25 6.79
N ALA A 45 -27.05 17.16 6.98
CA ALA A 45 -27.61 15.84 7.23
C ALA A 45 -28.34 15.77 8.58
N LEU A 46 -27.76 16.36 9.64
CA LEU A 46 -28.42 16.47 10.95
C LEU A 46 -29.72 17.26 10.87
N GLN A 47 -29.72 18.38 10.14
CA GLN A 47 -30.92 19.21 9.94
C GLN A 47 -32.00 18.49 9.14
N ALA A 48 -31.62 17.67 8.15
CA ALA A 48 -32.56 16.92 7.34
C ALA A 48 -33.21 15.76 8.12
N ASN A 49 -32.43 15.00 8.91
CA ASN A 49 -32.94 13.90 9.72
C ASN A 49 -32.02 13.61 10.90
N PHE A 50 -32.26 14.28 12.03
CA PHE A 50 -31.46 14.09 13.24
C PHE A 50 -31.47 12.63 13.75
N ALA A 51 -32.62 11.96 13.71
CA ALA A 51 -32.78 10.60 14.23
C ALA A 51 -31.87 9.58 13.50
N SER A 52 -31.63 9.79 12.20
CA SER A 52 -30.74 8.94 11.40
C SER A 52 -29.29 8.92 11.88
N ALA A 53 -28.88 9.95 12.64
CA ALA A 53 -27.55 9.99 13.20
C ALA A 53 -27.36 8.96 14.32
N GLY A 54 -28.41 8.43 14.96
CA GLY A 54 -28.29 7.41 16.00
C GLY A 54 -27.40 7.83 17.18
N LEU A 55 -27.47 9.10 17.56
CA LEU A 55 -26.65 9.67 18.64
C LEU A 55 -27.25 9.34 20.02
N ALA A 56 -26.41 8.89 20.94
CA ALA A 56 -26.76 8.60 22.32
C ALA A 56 -25.57 8.88 23.25
N GLY A 57 -25.86 9.13 24.53
CA GLY A 57 -24.83 9.45 25.54
C GLY A 57 -24.22 10.84 25.37
N PRO A 58 -23.04 11.09 25.96
CA PRO A 58 -22.31 12.35 25.81
C PRO A 58 -21.83 12.56 24.38
N VAL A 59 -22.18 13.69 23.77
CA VAL A 59 -21.82 14.01 22.37
C VAL A 59 -21.05 15.33 22.30
N LEU A 60 -19.89 15.30 21.66
CA LEU A 60 -19.11 16.48 21.29
C LEU A 60 -19.24 16.77 19.80
N PHE A 61 -19.81 17.92 19.46
CA PHE A 61 -19.87 18.40 18.08
C PHE A 61 -18.65 19.25 17.74
N VAL A 62 -18.10 19.00 16.56
CA VAL A 62 -16.88 19.63 16.05
C VAL A 62 -17.14 20.23 14.68
N CYS A 63 -16.68 21.47 14.47
CA CYS A 63 -16.61 22.06 13.13
C CYS A 63 -15.28 22.80 12.94
N ALA A 64 -15.15 23.62 11.89
CA ALA A 64 -13.87 24.29 11.61
C ALA A 64 -13.45 25.31 12.69
N LYS A 65 -14.40 26.11 13.20
CA LYS A 65 -14.13 27.26 14.10
C LYS A 65 -15.13 27.44 15.26
N GLY A 66 -16.04 26.47 15.48
CA GLY A 66 -17.03 26.51 16.57
C GLY A 66 -18.47 26.88 16.19
N GLY A 67 -18.69 27.62 15.09
CA GLY A 67 -20.05 28.09 14.71
C GLY A 67 -21.04 26.99 14.35
N ARG A 68 -20.73 26.14 13.36
CA ARG A 68 -21.62 25.04 12.91
C ARG A 68 -21.83 23.98 14.00
N SER A 69 -20.82 23.74 14.83
CA SER A 69 -20.90 22.79 15.92
C SER A 69 -21.83 23.26 17.04
N MET A 70 -21.93 24.57 17.28
CA MET A 70 -22.92 25.13 18.20
C MET A 70 -24.35 24.90 17.67
N THR A 71 -24.58 25.17 16.39
CA THR A 71 -25.90 24.90 15.75
C THR A 71 -26.28 23.42 15.81
N ALA A 72 -25.34 22.50 15.55
CA ALA A 72 -25.57 21.06 15.68
C ALA A 72 -25.90 20.65 17.12
N ALA A 73 -25.20 21.25 18.09
CA ALA A 73 -25.42 20.99 19.51
C ALA A 73 -26.80 21.49 19.99
N GLU A 74 -27.24 22.67 19.54
CA GLU A 74 -28.57 23.20 19.83
C GLU A 74 -29.67 22.32 19.22
N LEU A 75 -29.48 21.87 17.98
CA LEU A 75 -30.40 20.94 17.32
C LEU A 75 -30.49 19.61 18.09
N ALA A 76 -29.37 19.10 18.59
CA ALA A 76 -29.31 17.87 19.38
C ALA A 76 -30.05 18.00 20.72
N LEU A 77 -29.90 19.14 21.42
CA LEU A 77 -30.68 19.42 22.63
C LEU A 77 -32.17 19.53 22.34
N ALA A 78 -32.56 20.22 21.26
CA ALA A 78 -33.96 20.33 20.83
C ALA A 78 -34.56 18.96 20.46
N SER A 79 -33.71 18.02 20.06
CA SER A 79 -34.07 16.64 19.73
C SER A 79 -34.04 15.68 20.94
N GLY A 80 -33.78 16.18 22.15
CA GLY A 80 -33.90 15.43 23.40
C GLY A 80 -32.61 14.84 23.98
N LEU A 81 -31.43 15.15 23.43
CA LEU A 81 -30.15 14.77 24.07
C LEU A 81 -29.88 15.65 25.30
N VAL A 82 -29.26 15.06 26.33
CA VAL A 82 -29.08 15.72 27.65
C VAL A 82 -27.62 15.94 28.06
N ASP A 83 -26.65 15.52 27.24
CA ASP A 83 -25.21 15.77 27.46
C ASP A 83 -24.54 16.14 26.14
N VAL A 84 -24.67 17.41 25.76
CA VAL A 84 -24.25 17.92 24.46
C VAL A 84 -23.21 19.02 24.61
N MET A 85 -22.09 18.82 23.94
CA MET A 85 -20.91 19.67 23.98
C MET A 85 -20.59 20.24 22.60
N SER A 86 -19.98 21.42 22.57
CA SER A 86 -19.38 21.99 21.36
C SER A 86 -17.90 22.30 21.60
N LEU A 87 -17.04 21.92 20.66
CA LEU A 87 -15.61 22.19 20.74
C LEU A 87 -15.32 23.67 20.49
N ASP A 88 -14.75 24.34 21.49
CA ASP A 88 -14.35 25.74 21.39
C ASP A 88 -13.26 25.93 20.33
N GLY A 89 -13.43 26.93 19.46
CA GLY A 89 -12.53 27.18 18.33
C GLY A 89 -12.43 26.07 17.28
N GLY A 90 -13.19 24.97 17.43
CA GLY A 90 -13.27 23.87 16.46
C GLY A 90 -11.94 23.16 16.18
N THR A 91 -11.84 22.53 15.00
CA THR A 91 -10.62 21.84 14.57
C THR A 91 -9.43 22.79 14.40
N ALA A 92 -9.66 24.08 14.16
CA ALA A 92 -8.58 25.06 14.06
C ALA A 92 -7.85 25.23 15.41
N ALA A 93 -8.61 25.37 16.52
CA ALA A 93 -8.03 25.45 17.86
C ALA A 93 -7.38 24.12 18.28
N TRP A 94 -8.04 22.99 17.98
CA TRP A 94 -7.47 21.66 18.22
C TRP A 94 -6.08 21.47 17.59
N VAL A 95 -5.92 21.86 16.32
CA VAL A 95 -4.64 21.79 15.60
C VAL A 95 -3.63 22.80 16.15
N ALA A 96 -4.07 24.02 16.50
CA ALA A 96 -3.19 25.04 17.06
C ALA A 96 -2.59 24.63 18.42
N GLU A 97 -3.31 23.84 19.21
CA GLU A 97 -2.82 23.25 20.47
C GLU A 97 -1.91 22.01 20.26
N GLY A 98 -1.68 21.59 19.01
CA GLY A 98 -0.81 20.46 18.70
C GLY A 98 -1.40 19.09 19.07
N LEU A 99 -2.71 19.02 19.27
CA LEU A 99 -3.39 17.77 19.62
C LEU A 99 -3.45 16.80 18.41
N PRO A 100 -3.48 15.47 18.64
CA PRO A 100 -3.47 14.48 17.55
C PRO A 100 -4.64 14.66 16.59
N VAL A 101 -4.40 14.49 15.29
CA VAL A 101 -5.46 14.52 14.26
C VAL A 101 -5.48 13.24 13.46
N GLU A 102 -6.68 12.75 13.17
CA GLU A 102 -6.91 11.68 12.21
C GLU A 102 -7.21 12.26 10.83
N ARG A 103 -6.83 11.53 9.79
CA ARG A 103 -7.21 11.82 8.40
C ARG A 103 -7.83 10.55 7.86
N PRO A 104 -8.95 10.62 7.10
CA PRO A 104 -9.36 9.44 6.38
C PRO A 104 -8.22 9.00 5.48
N GLY A 105 -7.94 7.70 5.46
CA GLY A 105 -6.98 7.13 4.54
C GLY A 105 -7.30 7.61 3.13
N VAL A 106 -6.35 8.30 2.48
CA VAL A 106 -6.55 8.85 1.15
C VAL A 106 -6.75 7.69 0.17
N VAL A 107 -8.01 7.46 -0.23
CA VAL A 107 -8.36 6.74 -1.45
C VAL A 107 -8.31 7.79 -2.57
N SER A 108 -7.23 7.81 -3.36
CA SER A 108 -7.13 8.71 -4.52
C SER A 108 -7.95 8.16 -5.69
N ALA A 109 -8.84 8.99 -6.26
CA ALA A 109 -9.45 8.72 -7.56
C ALA A 109 -8.39 8.58 -8.68
N PRO A 110 -8.64 7.77 -9.74
CA PRO A 110 -7.68 7.53 -10.82
C PRO A 110 -7.52 8.77 -11.73
N PRO A 111 -6.30 9.05 -12.26
CA PRO A 111 -6.12 10.06 -13.31
C PRO A 111 -6.68 9.56 -14.66
N PRO A 112 -7.10 10.47 -15.56
CA PRO A 112 -7.60 10.10 -16.89
C PRO A 112 -6.49 9.44 -17.73
N SER A 113 -6.85 8.37 -18.43
CA SER A 113 -5.97 7.54 -19.27
C SER A 113 -5.37 8.32 -20.44
N THR A 114 -4.04 8.34 -20.54
CA THR A 114 -3.32 8.75 -21.75
C THR A 114 -3.01 7.55 -22.64
N ASP A 115 -3.97 7.12 -23.45
CA ASP A 115 -3.72 6.26 -24.61
C ASP A 115 -3.69 7.13 -25.87
N ALA A 116 -2.49 7.53 -26.32
CA ALA A 116 -2.37 8.26 -27.59
C ALA A 116 -1.00 8.22 -28.30
N LEU A 117 -0.09 7.25 -28.09
CA LEU A 117 1.12 7.14 -28.95
C LEU A 117 1.57 5.69 -29.26
N PRO A 118 1.93 5.37 -30.53
CA PRO A 118 2.32 4.04 -30.98
C PRO A 118 3.71 3.56 -30.51
N VAL A 119 3.85 2.24 -30.39
CA VAL A 119 4.96 1.50 -29.72
C VAL A 119 6.33 1.71 -30.36
N SER A 120 6.41 1.93 -31.68
CA SER A 120 7.68 2.03 -32.42
C SER A 120 8.51 3.28 -32.08
N GLN A 121 7.91 4.28 -31.45
CA GLN A 121 8.62 5.50 -31.01
C GLN A 121 9.03 5.46 -29.53
N ARG A 122 8.83 4.34 -28.84
CA ARG A 122 9.13 4.20 -27.38
C ARG A 122 10.51 3.61 -27.07
N PHE A 123 11.24 3.08 -28.06
CA PHE A 123 12.51 2.38 -27.82
C PHE A 123 13.65 2.97 -28.64
N GLY A 124 14.22 4.08 -28.16
CA GLY A 124 15.63 4.37 -28.40
C GLY A 124 16.48 3.44 -27.52
N VAL A 125 17.63 2.99 -28.00
CA VAL A 125 18.61 2.29 -27.14
C VAL A 125 18.98 3.25 -26.02
N ASP A 126 18.66 2.89 -24.78
CA ASP A 126 18.89 3.75 -23.63
C ASP A 126 20.40 4.06 -23.53
N PRO A 127 20.83 5.32 -23.70
CA PRO A 127 22.23 5.70 -23.69
C PRO A 127 22.93 5.46 -22.33
N GLU A 128 22.19 5.01 -21.31
CA GLU A 128 22.70 4.71 -19.98
C GLU A 128 23.12 3.23 -19.76
N LEU A 129 22.98 2.33 -20.74
CA LEU A 129 23.25 0.90 -20.53
C LEU A 129 24.71 0.61 -20.10
N ASP A 130 25.66 1.37 -20.64
CA ASP A 130 27.09 1.28 -20.29
C ASP A 130 27.37 1.68 -18.83
N ALA A 131 26.62 2.67 -18.33
CA ALA A 131 26.74 3.17 -16.96
C ALA A 131 26.19 2.18 -15.92
N ILE A 132 25.40 1.18 -16.35
CA ILE A 132 24.80 0.17 -15.49
C ILE A 132 25.62 -1.12 -15.51
N VAL A 133 25.91 -1.64 -16.71
CA VAL A 133 26.53 -2.95 -16.85
C VAL A 133 27.95 -2.98 -16.29
N GLY A 134 28.77 -1.98 -16.62
CA GLY A 134 30.18 -1.95 -16.24
C GLY A 134 30.42 -2.06 -14.73
N PRO A 135 29.78 -1.19 -13.91
CA PRO A 135 29.85 -1.28 -12.45
C PRO A 135 29.39 -2.62 -11.88
N ASN A 136 28.29 -3.19 -12.38
CA ASN A 136 27.75 -4.47 -11.88
C ASN A 136 28.69 -5.65 -12.15
N VAL A 137 29.27 -5.70 -13.36
CA VAL A 137 30.26 -6.73 -13.71
C VAL A 137 31.48 -6.62 -12.80
N ARG A 138 31.98 -5.39 -12.57
CA ARG A 138 33.10 -5.13 -11.68
C ARG A 138 32.80 -5.52 -10.23
N GLU A 139 31.62 -5.16 -9.74
CA GLU A 139 31.19 -5.47 -8.38
C GLU A 139 31.12 -6.97 -8.15
N LEU A 140 30.36 -7.71 -8.98
CA LEU A 140 30.25 -9.18 -8.89
C LEU A 140 31.62 -9.86 -8.99
N ARG A 141 32.50 -9.35 -9.87
CA ARG A 141 33.86 -9.88 -10.01
C ARG A 141 34.67 -9.69 -8.73
N THR A 142 34.64 -8.49 -8.15
CA THR A 142 35.40 -8.17 -6.94
C THR A 142 34.86 -8.87 -5.69
N GLN A 143 33.53 -8.97 -5.54
CA GLN A 143 32.90 -9.70 -4.43
C GLN A 143 33.28 -11.19 -4.43
N ARG A 144 33.48 -11.78 -5.61
CA ARG A 144 33.94 -13.18 -5.76
C ARG A 144 35.46 -13.33 -5.80
N GLY A 145 36.22 -12.26 -5.58
CA GLY A 145 37.69 -12.30 -5.58
C GLY A 145 38.32 -12.67 -6.92
N LEU A 146 37.60 -12.50 -8.03
CA LEU A 146 38.06 -12.90 -9.36
C LEU A 146 38.91 -11.80 -10.01
N THR A 147 39.99 -12.19 -10.69
CA THR A 147 40.69 -11.29 -11.62
C THR A 147 39.94 -11.23 -12.96
N LEU A 148 40.24 -10.23 -13.78
CA LEU A 148 39.69 -10.15 -15.14
C LEU A 148 40.08 -11.37 -15.99
N ASP A 149 41.28 -11.93 -15.78
CA ASP A 149 41.74 -13.14 -16.46
C ASP A 149 40.91 -14.37 -16.07
N VAL A 150 40.59 -14.51 -14.78
CA VAL A 150 39.75 -15.62 -14.31
C VAL A 150 38.32 -15.49 -14.86
N LEU A 151 37.73 -14.29 -14.82
CA LEU A 151 36.41 -14.06 -15.41
C LEU A 151 36.39 -14.29 -16.92
N ALA A 152 37.47 -13.93 -17.63
CA ALA A 152 37.62 -14.21 -19.06
C ALA A 152 37.59 -15.71 -19.34
N GLY A 153 38.31 -16.50 -18.54
CA GLY A 153 38.31 -17.97 -18.62
C GLY A 153 36.92 -18.58 -18.37
N LEU A 154 36.21 -18.09 -17.35
CA LEU A 154 34.88 -18.61 -16.97
C LEU A 154 33.78 -18.22 -17.96
N SER A 155 33.82 -17.00 -18.50
CA SER A 155 32.77 -16.47 -19.40
C SER A 155 33.03 -16.76 -20.88
N GLY A 156 34.27 -17.05 -21.27
CA GLY A 156 34.67 -17.11 -22.67
C GLY A 156 34.59 -15.75 -23.38
N VAL A 157 34.58 -14.64 -22.62
CA VAL A 157 34.67 -13.26 -23.12
C VAL A 157 36.11 -12.78 -22.96
N GLY A 158 36.69 -12.17 -24.00
CA GLY A 158 38.08 -11.72 -23.97
C GLY A 158 38.37 -10.73 -22.83
N ARG A 159 39.53 -10.87 -22.17
CA ARG A 159 39.97 -10.01 -21.04
C ARG A 159 39.90 -8.51 -21.37
N GLN A 160 40.32 -8.13 -22.58
CA GLN A 160 40.27 -6.75 -23.04
C GLN A 160 38.82 -6.24 -23.16
N THR A 161 37.91 -7.07 -23.68
CA THR A 161 36.49 -6.74 -23.80
C THR A 161 35.84 -6.58 -22.42
N LEU A 162 36.09 -7.49 -21.49
CA LEU A 162 35.63 -7.37 -20.10
C LEU A 162 36.14 -6.08 -19.44
N GLY A 163 37.42 -5.74 -19.67
CA GLY A 163 37.99 -4.48 -19.18
C GLY A 163 37.33 -3.23 -19.78
N GLN A 164 36.99 -3.23 -21.07
CA GLN A 164 36.25 -2.12 -21.69
C GLN A 164 34.81 -2.03 -21.18
N ILE A 165 34.16 -3.16 -20.91
CA ILE A 165 32.81 -3.21 -20.32
C ILE A 165 32.83 -2.63 -18.90
N GLU A 166 33.73 -3.07 -18.02
CA GLU A 166 33.83 -2.57 -16.64
C GLU A 166 34.14 -1.06 -16.56
N LEU A 167 34.82 -0.52 -17.57
CA LEU A 167 35.12 0.92 -17.68
C LEU A 167 34.00 1.72 -18.36
N GLY A 168 32.90 1.09 -18.77
CA GLY A 168 31.79 1.74 -19.48
C GLY A 168 32.18 2.29 -20.86
N ARG A 169 33.19 1.70 -21.51
CA ARG A 169 33.73 2.16 -22.80
C ARG A 169 33.14 1.42 -24.01
N THR A 170 32.34 0.39 -23.78
CA THR A 170 31.69 -0.37 -24.84
C THR A 170 30.37 -0.95 -24.35
N VAL A 171 29.34 -0.87 -25.20
CA VAL A 171 28.05 -1.52 -24.99
C VAL A 171 28.20 -3.01 -25.34
N PRO A 172 28.11 -3.93 -24.37
CA PRO A 172 28.17 -5.35 -24.68
C PRO A 172 26.92 -5.81 -25.43
N SER A 173 27.10 -6.74 -26.36
CA SER A 173 25.97 -7.44 -26.98
C SER A 173 25.19 -8.26 -25.95
N LEU A 174 23.90 -8.53 -26.23
CA LEU A 174 23.08 -9.40 -25.39
C LEU A 174 23.72 -10.78 -25.19
N ALA A 175 24.32 -11.36 -26.25
CA ALA A 175 25.04 -12.63 -26.18
C ALA A 175 26.27 -12.56 -25.24
N THR A 176 26.98 -11.43 -25.20
CA THR A 176 28.11 -11.19 -24.29
C THR A 176 27.62 -11.13 -22.84
N LEU A 177 26.52 -10.44 -22.58
CA LEU A 177 25.96 -10.32 -21.24
C LEU A 177 25.49 -11.67 -20.68
N TRP A 178 24.84 -12.52 -21.48
CA TRP A 178 24.45 -13.87 -21.07
C TRP A 178 25.65 -14.74 -20.67
N LYS A 179 26.77 -14.64 -21.39
CA LYS A 179 28.01 -15.35 -21.05
C LYS A 179 28.57 -14.91 -19.70
N ILE A 180 28.55 -13.60 -19.43
CA ILE A 180 29.00 -13.04 -18.17
C ILE A 180 28.08 -13.45 -17.02
N ALA A 181 26.77 -13.36 -17.20
CA ALA A 181 25.78 -13.76 -16.19
C ALA A 181 25.91 -15.26 -15.83
N LYS A 182 26.08 -16.11 -16.85
CA LYS A 182 26.33 -17.55 -16.66
C LYS A 182 27.63 -17.83 -15.91
N ALA A 183 28.71 -17.09 -16.19
CA ALA A 183 29.98 -17.24 -15.48
C ALA A 183 29.89 -16.89 -13.99
N PHE A 184 28.95 -16.00 -13.64
CA PHE A 184 28.63 -15.62 -12.27
C PHE A 184 27.55 -16.48 -11.62
N ASP A 185 26.89 -17.36 -12.37
CA ASP A 185 25.70 -18.09 -11.92
C ASP A 185 24.62 -17.17 -11.32
N VAL A 186 24.31 -16.10 -12.05
CA VAL A 186 23.25 -15.14 -11.69
C VAL A 186 22.29 -14.91 -12.85
N PRO A 187 21.03 -14.51 -12.58
CA PRO A 187 20.14 -14.04 -13.62
C PRO A 187 20.74 -12.83 -14.37
N PHE A 188 20.53 -12.76 -15.68
CA PHE A 188 20.98 -11.62 -16.51
C PHE A 188 20.47 -10.26 -15.99
N SER A 189 19.31 -10.21 -15.33
CA SER A 189 18.75 -9.01 -14.72
C SER A 189 19.69 -8.37 -13.68
N VAL A 190 20.53 -9.14 -13.01
CA VAL A 190 21.51 -8.64 -12.03
C VAL A 190 22.56 -7.74 -12.71
N LEU A 191 22.94 -8.04 -13.96
CA LEU A 191 23.87 -7.19 -14.71
C LEU A 191 23.24 -5.87 -15.18
N LEU A 192 21.90 -5.80 -15.22
CA LEU A 192 21.13 -4.61 -15.57
C LEU A 192 20.57 -3.87 -14.36
N ALA A 193 20.81 -4.39 -13.17
CA ALA A 193 20.24 -3.82 -11.97
C ALA A 193 21.00 -2.53 -11.61
N ARG A 194 20.30 -1.44 -11.30
CA ARG A 194 20.98 -0.22 -10.83
C ARG A 194 21.33 -0.43 -9.36
N PRO A 195 22.58 -0.24 -8.92
CA PRO A 195 22.91 -0.27 -7.51
C PRO A 195 22.08 0.79 -6.79
N GLN A 196 21.13 0.34 -5.96
CA GLN A 196 20.21 1.22 -5.25
C GLN A 196 20.69 1.45 -3.83
N THR A 197 21.38 2.58 -3.64
CA THR A 197 22.00 3.01 -2.38
C THR A 197 21.05 3.68 -1.38
N ALA A 198 19.73 3.70 -1.62
CA ALA A 198 18.79 4.25 -0.66
C ALA A 198 18.28 3.16 0.31
N ALA A 199 18.82 3.14 1.53
CA ALA A 199 18.37 2.25 2.61
C ALA A 199 16.90 2.47 3.03
N THR A 200 16.28 3.56 2.59
CA THR A 200 14.88 3.88 2.85
C THR A 200 14.21 4.37 1.57
N ARG A 201 13.14 3.69 1.17
CA ARG A 201 12.32 4.04 0.00
C ARG A 201 10.87 4.22 0.44
N ILE A 202 10.21 5.22 -0.13
CA ILE A 202 8.76 5.36 0.01
C ILE A 202 8.09 4.81 -1.25
N LEU A 203 7.37 3.69 -1.10
CA LEU A 203 6.56 3.11 -2.16
C LEU A 203 5.16 3.74 -2.10
N ARG A 204 4.99 4.82 -2.88
CA ARG A 204 3.75 5.60 -2.89
C ARG A 204 2.65 4.81 -3.59
N ALA A 205 1.50 4.62 -2.93
CA ALA A 205 0.35 3.90 -3.48
C ALA A 205 -0.08 4.36 -4.88
N LYS A 206 -0.06 5.68 -5.15
CA LYS A 206 -0.41 6.27 -6.45
C LYS A 206 0.47 5.83 -7.63
N ASN A 207 1.67 5.33 -7.35
CA ASN A 207 2.64 4.87 -8.36
C ASN A 207 2.70 3.33 -8.44
N ALA A 208 1.96 2.62 -7.58
CA ALA A 208 2.01 1.18 -7.52
C ALA A 208 1.30 0.58 -8.73
N LYS A 209 1.94 -0.41 -9.37
CA LYS A 209 1.29 -1.19 -10.40
C LYS A 209 0.19 -2.03 -9.75
N ARG A 210 -1.01 -1.94 -10.30
CA ARG A 210 -2.16 -2.76 -9.90
C ARG A 210 -2.50 -3.69 -11.04
N LEU A 211 -2.53 -4.98 -10.75
CA LEU A 211 -3.09 -5.99 -11.63
C LEU A 211 -4.53 -6.21 -11.23
N VAL A 212 -5.40 -6.40 -12.22
CA VAL A 212 -6.85 -6.58 -12.01
C VAL A 212 -7.25 -7.80 -12.83
N SER A 213 -8.06 -8.67 -12.25
CA SER A 213 -8.63 -9.82 -12.96
C SER A 213 -9.51 -9.35 -14.13
N ALA A 214 -9.71 -10.20 -15.13
CA ALA A 214 -10.49 -9.84 -16.32
C ALA A 214 -11.94 -9.42 -16.00
N ASP A 215 -12.52 -9.96 -14.92
CA ASP A 215 -13.87 -9.64 -14.46
C ASP A 215 -13.92 -8.45 -13.48
N GLY A 216 -12.77 -7.88 -13.12
CA GLY A 216 -12.67 -6.75 -12.19
C GLY A 216 -13.01 -7.08 -10.75
N ARG A 217 -13.08 -8.36 -10.36
CA ARG A 217 -13.48 -8.79 -9.00
C ARG A 217 -12.30 -9.10 -8.08
N PHE A 218 -11.09 -9.11 -8.62
CA PHE A 218 -9.85 -9.24 -7.87
C PHE A 218 -8.86 -8.19 -8.33
N SER A 219 -8.05 -7.68 -7.39
CA SER A 219 -6.89 -6.87 -7.74
C SER A 219 -5.74 -7.07 -6.78
N SER A 220 -4.52 -6.98 -7.28
CA SER A 220 -3.29 -7.02 -6.50
C SER A 220 -2.47 -5.75 -6.71
N ARG A 221 -1.91 -5.21 -5.63
CA ARG A 221 -1.02 -4.05 -5.63
C ARG A 221 0.29 -4.42 -4.93
N THR A 222 1.41 -4.33 -5.64
CA THR A 222 2.72 -4.61 -5.06
C THR A 222 3.11 -3.54 -4.03
N LEU A 223 3.36 -3.99 -2.80
CA LEU A 223 3.85 -3.20 -1.66
C LEU A 223 5.36 -3.33 -1.48
N PHE A 224 5.96 -4.43 -1.90
CA PHE A 224 7.40 -4.63 -1.96
C PHE A 224 7.71 -5.55 -3.15
N PRO A 225 8.26 -5.01 -4.26
CA PRO A 225 8.61 -5.84 -5.41
C PRO A 225 9.84 -6.68 -5.09
N ALA A 226 9.98 -7.84 -5.74
CA ALA A 226 11.21 -8.63 -5.71
C ALA A 226 12.41 -7.74 -6.03
N ASP A 227 13.41 -7.71 -5.13
CA ASP A 227 14.69 -7.04 -5.33
C ASP A 227 15.66 -7.95 -6.13
N GLU A 228 16.92 -7.54 -6.27
CA GLU A 228 17.96 -8.33 -6.96
C GLU A 228 18.13 -9.76 -6.42
N LYS A 229 17.71 -10.04 -5.17
CA LYS A 229 17.73 -11.39 -4.58
C LYS A 229 16.37 -12.09 -4.68
N GLY A 230 15.29 -11.36 -4.99
CA GLY A 230 13.99 -11.88 -5.42
C GLY A 230 13.32 -12.89 -4.49
N LYS A 231 13.74 -12.97 -3.22
CA LYS A 231 13.28 -14.02 -2.31
C LYS A 231 11.91 -13.74 -1.72
N VAL A 232 11.51 -12.47 -1.64
CA VAL A 232 10.27 -12.05 -0.99
C VAL A 232 9.58 -10.98 -1.82
N GLU A 233 8.27 -11.12 -1.99
CA GLU A 233 7.39 -10.11 -2.52
C GLU A 233 6.26 -9.83 -1.52
N PHE A 234 5.76 -8.59 -1.51
CA PHE A 234 4.67 -8.19 -0.62
C PHE A 234 3.58 -7.50 -1.42
N TYR A 235 2.33 -7.90 -1.20
CA TYR A 235 1.15 -7.44 -1.93
C TYR A 235 0.03 -7.03 -0.98
N GLU A 236 -0.74 -6.03 -1.41
CA GLU A 236 -2.12 -5.81 -0.95
C GLU A 236 -3.04 -6.43 -1.99
N LEU A 237 -3.98 -7.26 -1.56
CA LEU A 237 -5.01 -7.87 -2.40
C LEU A 237 -6.39 -7.35 -2.00
N TRP A 238 -7.25 -7.21 -3.00
CA TRP A 238 -8.66 -6.90 -2.84
C TRP A 238 -9.49 -7.94 -3.60
N LEU A 239 -10.56 -8.40 -2.96
CA LEU A 239 -11.51 -9.34 -3.53
C LEU A 239 -12.93 -8.81 -3.29
N ALA A 240 -13.70 -8.67 -4.36
CA ALA A 240 -15.08 -8.23 -4.29
C ALA A 240 -15.94 -9.17 -3.42
N GLY A 241 -17.11 -8.70 -2.98
CA GLY A 241 -18.10 -9.57 -2.35
C GLY A 241 -18.43 -10.77 -3.26
N HIS A 242 -18.47 -11.97 -2.70
CA HIS A 242 -18.63 -13.22 -3.44
C HIS A 242 -17.60 -13.44 -4.56
N GLY A 243 -16.47 -12.73 -4.51
CA GLY A 243 -15.38 -12.87 -5.47
C GLY A 243 -14.58 -14.16 -5.23
N ARG A 244 -13.99 -14.65 -6.32
CA ARG A 244 -13.08 -15.79 -6.33
C ARG A 244 -11.90 -15.46 -7.24
N GLU A 245 -10.69 -15.76 -6.79
CA GLU A 245 -9.49 -15.77 -7.62
C GLU A 245 -8.84 -17.15 -7.49
N ASP A 246 -8.64 -17.83 -8.62
CA ASP A 246 -7.97 -19.11 -8.71
C ASP A 246 -6.50 -18.91 -9.09
N ALA A 247 -5.59 -19.53 -8.35
CA ALA A 247 -4.16 -19.48 -8.59
C ALA A 247 -3.61 -20.86 -8.96
N ASP A 248 -2.86 -20.88 -10.07
CA ASP A 248 -2.05 -22.03 -10.43
C ASP A 248 -0.93 -22.23 -9.40
N ALA A 249 -0.49 -23.48 -9.27
CA ALA A 249 0.65 -23.83 -8.42
C ALA A 249 1.86 -22.96 -8.76
N HIS A 250 2.41 -22.28 -7.75
CA HIS A 250 3.62 -21.50 -7.91
C HIS A 250 4.86 -22.40 -8.02
N THR A 251 6.02 -21.79 -8.27
CA THR A 251 7.28 -22.53 -8.36
C THR A 251 7.52 -23.40 -7.11
N PRO A 252 8.09 -24.61 -7.25
CA PRO A 252 8.35 -25.51 -6.11
C PRO A 252 9.03 -24.82 -4.93
N GLY A 253 8.52 -25.05 -3.71
CA GLY A 253 9.04 -24.45 -2.48
C GLY A 253 8.57 -23.02 -2.20
N THR A 254 7.70 -22.44 -3.03
CA THR A 254 7.07 -21.14 -2.76
C THR A 254 6.13 -21.24 -1.57
N ARG A 255 6.17 -20.24 -0.69
CA ARG A 255 5.24 -20.11 0.44
C ARG A 255 4.54 -18.78 0.37
N GLU A 256 3.29 -18.80 0.80
CA GLU A 256 2.51 -17.58 0.99
C GLU A 256 2.15 -17.41 2.45
N ASN A 257 2.15 -16.15 2.90
CA ASN A 257 1.64 -15.72 4.19
C ASN A 257 0.59 -14.64 3.95
N ILE A 258 -0.67 -14.94 4.25
CA ILE A 258 -1.80 -14.05 4.07
C ILE A 258 -2.28 -13.56 5.42
N VAL A 259 -2.56 -12.26 5.54
CA VAL A 259 -3.24 -11.65 6.70
C VAL A 259 -4.49 -10.93 6.22
N VAL A 260 -5.65 -11.25 6.77
CA VAL A 260 -6.91 -10.56 6.43
C VAL A 260 -6.97 -9.24 7.19
N THR A 261 -6.98 -8.11 6.47
CA THR A 261 -7.02 -6.78 7.10
C THR A 261 -8.45 -6.26 7.24
N SER A 262 -9.37 -6.72 6.39
CA SER A 262 -10.80 -6.45 6.45
C SER A 262 -11.59 -7.52 5.72
N GLY A 263 -12.81 -7.82 6.17
CA GLY A 263 -13.71 -8.79 5.55
C GLY A 263 -13.48 -10.23 6.03
N ARG A 264 -13.85 -11.19 5.19
CA ARG A 264 -13.69 -12.64 5.42
C ARG A 264 -13.10 -13.29 4.19
N LEU A 265 -12.24 -14.27 4.41
CA LEU A 265 -11.57 -15.04 3.37
C LEU A 265 -11.75 -16.53 3.66
N VAL A 266 -11.97 -17.29 2.61
CA VAL A 266 -11.80 -18.74 2.62
C VAL A 266 -10.65 -19.06 1.67
N MET A 267 -9.59 -19.66 2.21
CA MET A 267 -8.51 -20.22 1.42
C MET A 267 -8.80 -21.68 1.10
N GLU A 268 -8.76 -22.01 -0.19
CA GLU A 268 -8.77 -23.39 -0.66
C GLU A 268 -7.35 -23.75 -1.08
N VAL A 269 -6.72 -24.74 -0.45
CA VAL A 269 -5.34 -25.16 -0.75
C VAL A 269 -5.37 -26.65 -1.05
N GLY A 270 -5.20 -27.00 -2.33
CA GLY A 270 -5.44 -28.38 -2.78
C GLY A 270 -6.87 -28.84 -2.49
N LYS A 271 -7.05 -29.69 -1.46
CA LYS A 271 -8.37 -30.21 -1.02
C LYS A 271 -8.84 -29.63 0.30
N GLU A 272 -8.00 -28.86 0.98
CA GLU A 272 -8.28 -28.32 2.29
C GLU A 272 -8.88 -26.91 2.17
N ARG A 273 -9.71 -26.55 3.14
CA ARG A 273 -10.44 -25.29 3.17
C ARG A 273 -10.30 -24.65 4.53
N PHE A 274 -9.88 -23.39 4.56
CA PHE A 274 -9.57 -22.65 5.78
C PHE A 274 -10.34 -21.32 5.79
N GLU A 275 -11.12 -21.07 6.84
CA GLU A 275 -11.87 -19.82 7.00
C GLU A 275 -11.07 -18.84 7.87
N LEU A 276 -11.00 -17.58 7.43
CA LEU A 276 -10.22 -16.52 8.05
C LEU A 276 -11.09 -15.26 8.20
N GLY A 277 -11.08 -14.69 9.40
CA GLY A 277 -11.65 -13.38 9.69
C GLY A 277 -10.58 -12.30 9.76
N LYS A 278 -11.02 -11.04 9.95
CA LYS A 278 -10.12 -9.90 10.17
C LYS A 278 -9.11 -10.18 11.28
N GLY A 279 -7.83 -10.01 10.98
CA GLY A 279 -6.71 -10.20 11.89
C GLY A 279 -6.10 -11.60 11.83
N ASP A 280 -6.81 -12.58 11.27
CA ASP A 280 -6.28 -13.93 11.12
C ASP A 280 -5.22 -13.98 10.02
N ALA A 281 -4.30 -14.92 10.17
CA ALA A 281 -3.23 -15.16 9.23
C ALA A 281 -3.09 -16.66 8.92
N ILE A 282 -2.69 -16.98 7.69
CA ILE A 282 -2.36 -18.34 7.25
C ILE A 282 -1.05 -18.34 6.52
N VAL A 283 -0.23 -19.36 6.77
CA VAL A 283 0.98 -19.65 6.00
C VAL A 283 0.86 -21.04 5.42
N PHE A 284 1.04 -21.16 4.11
CA PHE A 284 0.91 -22.45 3.41
C PHE A 284 1.95 -22.58 2.30
N ALA A 285 2.12 -23.81 1.81
CA ALA A 285 2.92 -24.09 0.63
C ALA A 285 2.10 -23.73 -0.61
N ALA A 286 2.57 -22.78 -1.39
CA ALA A 286 1.85 -22.23 -2.54
C ALA A 286 2.31 -22.85 -3.88
N ASP A 287 3.19 -23.86 -3.81
CA ASP A 287 3.55 -24.73 -4.93
C ASP A 287 2.50 -25.81 -5.24
N VAL A 288 1.28 -25.58 -4.77
CA VAL A 288 0.06 -26.32 -5.12
C VAL A 288 -1.02 -25.32 -5.56
N SER A 289 -1.97 -25.79 -6.36
CA SER A 289 -3.11 -24.95 -6.75
C SER A 289 -3.91 -24.53 -5.52
N HIS A 290 -4.31 -23.27 -5.50
CA HIS A 290 -5.04 -22.67 -4.40
C HIS A 290 -6.00 -21.58 -4.91
N ALA A 291 -6.98 -21.21 -4.09
CA ALA A 291 -7.94 -20.18 -4.42
C ALA A 291 -8.28 -19.29 -3.22
N TYR A 292 -8.54 -18.03 -3.53
CA TYR A 292 -8.98 -16.99 -2.62
C TYR A 292 -10.48 -16.80 -2.82
N VAL A 293 -11.29 -17.09 -1.82
CA VAL A 293 -12.76 -16.99 -1.94
C VAL A 293 -13.30 -16.05 -0.87
N ASN A 294 -14.03 -15.03 -1.28
CA ASN A 294 -14.77 -14.18 -0.35
C ASN A 294 -16.19 -14.74 -0.19
N PRO A 295 -16.56 -15.33 0.96
CA PRO A 295 -17.90 -15.89 1.13
C PRO A 295 -18.96 -14.81 1.43
N ALA A 296 -18.53 -13.58 1.73
CA ALA A 296 -19.38 -12.48 2.17
C ALA A 296 -19.81 -11.58 1.01
N SER A 297 -20.86 -10.79 1.22
CA SER A 297 -21.31 -9.77 0.26
C SER A 297 -20.45 -8.50 0.28
N GLU A 298 -19.77 -8.26 1.39
CA GLU A 298 -18.83 -7.16 1.60
C GLU A 298 -17.47 -7.47 0.97
N GLU A 299 -16.68 -6.43 0.68
CA GLU A 299 -15.34 -6.57 0.15
C GLU A 299 -14.36 -7.17 1.17
N CYS A 300 -13.38 -7.93 0.68
CA CYS A 300 -12.29 -8.48 1.48
C CYS A 300 -10.97 -7.85 1.06
N PHE A 301 -10.19 -7.40 2.06
CA PHE A 301 -8.84 -6.87 1.88
C PHE A 301 -7.86 -7.74 2.66
N MET A 302 -6.74 -8.04 2.03
CA MET A 302 -5.72 -8.90 2.62
C MET A 302 -4.33 -8.47 2.18
N ASN A 303 -3.34 -8.82 2.99
CA ASN A 303 -1.94 -8.60 2.73
C ASN A 303 -1.30 -9.96 2.48
N LEU A 304 -0.55 -10.11 1.38
CA LEU A 304 0.12 -11.34 1.00
C LEU A 304 1.63 -11.13 0.92
N VAL A 305 2.39 -11.86 1.74
CA VAL A 305 3.84 -12.01 1.56
C VAL A 305 4.12 -13.33 0.87
N MET A 306 4.68 -13.27 -0.33
CA MET A 306 5.13 -14.45 -1.08
C MET A 306 6.63 -14.61 -0.90
N THR A 307 7.07 -15.82 -0.58
CA THR A 307 8.49 -16.17 -0.38
C THR A 307 8.88 -17.32 -1.30
N TYR A 308 9.90 -17.10 -2.12
CA TYR A 308 10.42 -18.11 -3.05
C TYR A 308 11.54 -18.92 -2.40
N ALA A 309 11.61 -20.21 -2.72
CA ALA A 309 12.79 -21.02 -2.44
C ALA A 309 13.96 -20.44 -3.26
N GLY A 310 15.07 -20.12 -2.59
CA GLY A 310 16.22 -19.48 -3.23
C GLY A 310 17.52 -20.19 -2.95
#